data_AF-A0AAW1V3H1-F1
#
_entry.id   AF-A0AAW1V3H1-F1
#
_cell.length_a   1.000
_cell.length_b   1.000
_cell.length_c   1.000
_cell.angle_alpha   90.00
_cell.angle_beta   90.00
_cell.angle_gamma   90.00
#
_symmetry.space_group_name_H-M   'P 1'
#
loop_
_entity.id
_entity.type
_entity.pdbx_description
1 polymer ?
#
loop_
_entity_poly.entity_id
_entity_poly.type
_entity_poly.pdbx_seq_one_letter_code
_entity_poly.pdbx_strand_id
1 'polypeptide(L)'
;MEKGDISKFKGKQIQDIEVDFNKNLLSDEENEEKEDGRLPEVKEIVPKIIRPVGLAQVGLDQERSRTKTRVLVPWTQDQKNITQTFFAEHIRKKKPPRKRECEQLIENYPEVFINKNWKKIKVLIQNVYTRK
;
A
#
# COMPACT_ATOMS: atom_id res chain seq x y z
N MET A 1 -8.42 27.03 -14.56
CA MET A 1 -9.19 25.76 -14.42
C MET A 1 -9.20 25.09 -15.77
N GLU A 2 -8.35 24.08 -15.94
CA GLU A 2 -8.28 23.27 -17.16
C GLU A 2 -9.52 22.37 -17.21
N LYS A 3 -10.42 22.60 -18.17
CA LYS A 3 -11.64 21.81 -18.33
C LYS A 3 -11.27 20.51 -19.05
N GLY A 4 -11.34 19.38 -18.34
CA GLY A 4 -11.15 18.06 -18.93
C GLY A 4 -12.25 17.76 -19.96
N ASP A 5 -11.90 17.73 -21.24
CA ASP A 5 -12.83 17.48 -22.33
C ASP A 5 -13.05 15.97 -22.52
N ILE A 6 -13.99 15.42 -21.75
CA ILE A 6 -14.30 13.99 -21.73
C ILE A 6 -14.98 13.49 -23.02
N SER A 7 -15.53 14.41 -23.82
CA SER A 7 -16.20 14.13 -25.09
C SER A 7 -15.27 13.44 -26.09
N LYS A 8 -13.96 13.68 -26.01
CA LYS A 8 -12.93 13.10 -26.91
C LYS A 8 -12.75 11.59 -26.77
N PHE A 9 -13.27 10.99 -25.70
CA PHE A 9 -13.12 9.57 -25.39
C PHE A 9 -14.41 8.77 -25.60
N LYS A 10 -15.53 9.43 -25.95
CA LYS A 10 -16.81 8.76 -26.17
C LYS A 10 -16.80 7.99 -27.49
N GLY A 11 -16.80 6.66 -27.43
CA GLY A 11 -16.85 5.77 -28.60
C GLY A 11 -15.50 5.21 -29.07
N LYS A 12 -14.39 5.61 -28.44
CA LYS A 12 -13.07 4.98 -28.68
C LYS A 12 -12.98 3.66 -27.91
N GLN A 13 -12.39 2.63 -28.53
CA GLN A 13 -12.05 1.42 -27.80
C GLN A 13 -10.84 1.71 -26.89
N ILE A 14 -10.75 1.02 -25.76
CA ILE A 14 -9.72 1.24 -24.72
C ILE A 14 -8.29 1.20 -25.29
N GLN A 15 -8.08 0.44 -26.36
CA GLN A 15 -6.82 0.29 -27.07
C GLN A 15 -6.37 1.53 -27.86
N ASP A 16 -7.27 2.48 -28.17
CA ASP A 16 -6.98 3.69 -28.94
C ASP A 16 -6.74 4.93 -28.05
N ILE A 17 -6.67 4.75 -26.73
CA ILE A 17 -6.44 5.82 -25.77
C ILE A 17 -4.94 5.93 -25.52
N GLU A 18 -4.30 6.89 -26.19
CA GLU A 18 -2.90 7.22 -25.99
C GLU A 18 -2.73 8.04 -24.71
N VAL A 19 -2.13 7.43 -23.68
CA VAL A 19 -1.79 8.09 -22.41
C VAL A 19 -0.29 8.31 -22.37
N ASP A 20 0.12 9.57 -22.35
CA ASP A 20 1.54 9.94 -22.21
C ASP A 20 1.96 9.83 -20.73
N PHE A 21 2.69 8.75 -20.42
CA PHE A 21 3.20 8.46 -19.07
C PHE A 21 4.40 9.32 -18.67
N ASN A 22 4.99 10.09 -19.60
CA ASN A 22 6.10 10.99 -19.31
C ASN A 22 5.67 12.37 -18.82
N LYS A 23 4.36 12.62 -18.68
CA LYS A 23 3.87 13.80 -17.96
C LYS A 23 4.14 13.61 -16.46
N ASN A 24 5.32 14.05 -16.04
CA ASN A 24 5.79 14.12 -14.66
C ASN A 24 4.77 14.88 -13.79
N LEU A 25 3.95 14.14 -13.05
CA LEU A 25 2.97 14.67 -12.09
C LEU A 25 3.59 14.67 -10.68
N LEU A 26 4.67 15.43 -10.51
CA LEU A 26 5.31 15.65 -9.22
C LEU A 26 5.50 17.15 -9.02
N SER A 27 4.58 17.74 -8.26
CA SER A 27 4.89 18.85 -7.36
C SER A 27 3.80 18.91 -6.30
N ASP A 28 4.01 18.19 -5.20
CA ASP A 28 3.43 18.55 -3.91
C ASP A 28 4.51 18.26 -2.86
N GLU A 29 4.89 19.32 -2.17
CA GLU A 29 6.09 19.48 -1.38
C GLU A 29 6.06 18.58 -0.12
N GLU A 30 7.11 17.77 0.05
CA GLU A 30 7.34 17.00 1.26
C GLU A 30 7.81 17.95 2.38
N ASN A 31 6.95 18.18 3.38
CA ASN A 31 7.31 18.87 4.61
C ASN A 31 8.08 17.91 5.55
N GLU A 32 9.40 18.09 5.63
CA GLU A 32 10.31 17.43 6.57
C GLU A 32 10.20 18.06 7.97
N GLU A 33 9.71 17.30 8.95
CA GLU A 33 9.95 17.60 10.37
C GLU A 33 10.99 16.62 10.93
N LYS A 34 12.15 17.19 11.28
CA LYS A 34 13.31 16.52 11.90
C LYS A 34 12.98 16.01 13.29
N GLU A 35 13.48 14.82 13.64
CA GLU A 35 13.79 14.49 15.03
C GLU A 35 15.13 13.75 15.12
N ASP A 36 15.99 14.30 15.97
CA ASP A 36 17.36 13.92 16.31
C ASP A 36 17.39 12.69 17.23
N GLY A 37 18.38 11.80 17.08
CA GLY A 37 18.53 10.62 17.93
C GLY A 37 19.68 9.68 17.53
N ARG A 38 20.83 9.84 18.18
CA ARG A 38 22.20 9.38 17.85
C ARG A 38 22.58 7.89 18.18
N LEU A 39 23.16 7.17 17.19
CA LEU A 39 24.27 6.14 17.12
C LEU A 39 24.30 4.88 18.06
N PRO A 40 25.12 3.79 17.82
CA PRO A 40 26.20 3.57 16.81
C PRO A 40 26.25 2.21 16.04
N GLU A 41 27.04 2.26 14.95
CA GLU A 41 27.92 1.27 14.25
C GLU A 41 27.98 -0.22 14.64
N VAL A 42 27.75 -1.11 13.64
CA VAL A 42 28.52 -2.35 13.46
C VAL A 42 28.81 -2.60 11.97
N LYS A 43 30.08 -2.85 11.66
CA LYS A 43 30.62 -3.17 10.34
C LYS A 43 30.48 -4.66 10.12
N GLU A 44 29.77 -5.09 9.10
CA GLU A 44 29.97 -6.43 8.55
C GLU A 44 30.16 -6.38 7.04
N ILE A 45 31.26 -6.99 6.66
CA ILE A 45 31.90 -7.03 5.37
C ILE A 45 31.41 -8.34 4.74
N VAL A 46 30.65 -8.28 3.66
CA VAL A 46 30.28 -9.49 2.90
C VAL A 46 30.91 -9.46 1.50
N PRO A 47 31.72 -10.48 1.14
CA PRO A 47 32.51 -10.47 -0.09
C PRO A 47 31.64 -10.64 -1.34
N LYS A 48 32.03 -9.88 -2.36
CA LYS A 48 31.46 -9.87 -3.71
C LYS A 48 31.83 -11.15 -4.46
N ILE A 49 30.88 -12.08 -4.57
CA ILE A 49 31.01 -13.26 -5.44
C ILE A 49 30.74 -12.83 -6.88
N ILE A 50 31.81 -12.87 -7.68
CA ILE A 50 31.81 -12.74 -9.14
C ILE A 50 31.12 -13.99 -9.71
N ARG A 51 30.12 -13.83 -10.58
CA ARG A 51 29.62 -14.92 -11.43
C ARG A 51 29.91 -14.57 -12.90
N PRO A 52 30.41 -15.54 -13.69
CA PRO A 52 30.94 -15.28 -15.02
C PRO A 52 29.84 -15.07 -16.06
N VAL A 53 30.26 -14.33 -17.10
CA VAL A 53 29.52 -13.99 -18.31
C VAL A 53 29.07 -15.26 -19.06
N GLY A 54 27.88 -15.22 -19.66
CA GLY A 54 27.35 -16.25 -20.54
C GLY A 54 26.39 -15.65 -21.55
N LEU A 55 26.68 -15.89 -22.83
CA LEU A 55 26.17 -15.25 -24.04
C LEU A 55 24.66 -15.43 -24.30
N ALA A 56 24.14 -14.43 -25.03
CA ALA A 56 22.85 -14.29 -25.71
C ALA A 56 22.06 -15.55 -26.06
N GLN A 57 20.72 -15.48 -25.90
CA GLN A 57 19.77 -15.82 -26.97
C GLN A 57 18.53 -14.91 -26.94
N VAL A 58 18.15 -14.49 -28.13
CA VAL A 58 16.94 -13.77 -28.51
C VAL A 58 15.71 -14.66 -28.36
N GLY A 59 14.62 -14.06 -27.90
CA GLY A 59 13.31 -14.68 -27.76
C GLY A 59 12.36 -13.71 -27.06
N LEU A 60 11.88 -12.71 -27.78
CA LEU A 60 10.81 -11.82 -27.31
C LEU A 60 9.48 -12.58 -27.39
N ASP A 61 9.31 -13.57 -26.53
CA ASP A 61 7.98 -14.07 -26.20
C ASP A 61 7.36 -13.08 -25.23
N GLN A 62 6.51 -12.21 -25.75
CA GLN A 62 5.70 -11.27 -24.98
C GLN A 62 4.67 -12.07 -24.18
N GLU A 63 5.13 -12.67 -23.09
CA GLU A 63 4.27 -13.29 -22.08
C GLU A 63 3.40 -12.18 -21.50
N ARG A 64 2.12 -12.14 -21.92
CA ARG A 64 1.11 -11.28 -21.29
C ARG A 64 1.12 -11.60 -19.81
N SER A 65 1.73 -10.73 -19.02
CA SER A 65 1.85 -10.88 -17.58
C SER A 65 0.45 -11.04 -17.01
N ARG A 66 0.11 -12.27 -16.61
CA ARG A 66 -1.16 -12.55 -15.94
C ARG A 66 -1.18 -11.68 -14.69
N THR A 67 -2.01 -10.64 -14.69
CA THR A 67 -2.17 -9.77 -13.53
C THR A 67 -2.64 -10.65 -12.38
N LYS A 68 -1.81 -10.77 -11.34
CA LYS A 68 -2.17 -11.57 -10.15
C LYS A 68 -3.46 -11.00 -9.58
N THR A 69 -4.55 -11.73 -9.72
CA THR A 69 -5.83 -11.43 -9.08
C THR A 69 -5.60 -11.45 -7.58
N ARG A 70 -5.93 -10.34 -6.90
CA ARG A 70 -5.74 -10.22 -5.46
C ARG A 70 -6.69 -11.19 -4.74
N VAL A 71 -6.15 -12.04 -3.89
CA VAL A 71 -6.97 -12.86 -2.99
C VAL A 71 -7.48 -11.97 -1.85
N LEU A 72 -8.79 -11.82 -1.75
CA LEU A 72 -9.43 -11.05 -0.68
C LEU A 72 -9.63 -11.96 0.53
N VAL A 73 -8.98 -11.61 1.64
CA VAL A 73 -9.21 -12.29 2.93
C VAL A 73 -10.36 -11.60 3.65
N PRO A 74 -11.50 -12.27 3.89
CA PRO A 74 -12.63 -11.69 4.62
C PRO A 74 -12.25 -11.37 6.06
N TRP A 75 -13.04 -10.52 6.70
CA TRP A 75 -12.92 -10.20 8.13
C TRP A 75 -13.85 -11.11 8.93
N THR A 76 -13.31 -11.81 9.93
CA THR A 76 -14.14 -12.58 10.87
C THR A 76 -14.92 -11.65 11.80
N GLN A 77 -15.98 -12.16 12.41
CA GLN A 77 -16.78 -11.34 13.33
C GLN A 77 -15.97 -10.94 14.57
N ASP A 78 -15.15 -11.85 15.10
CA ASP A 78 -14.29 -11.57 16.26
C ASP A 78 -13.27 -10.49 15.98
N GLN A 79 -12.61 -10.55 14.81
CA GLN A 79 -11.70 -9.50 14.36
C GLN A 79 -12.41 -8.14 14.32
N LYS A 80 -13.63 -8.09 13.77
CA LYS A 80 -14.39 -6.84 13.67
C LYS A 80 -14.78 -6.31 15.04
N ASN A 81 -15.24 -7.17 15.94
CA ASN A 81 -15.68 -6.80 17.27
C ASN A 81 -14.49 -6.25 18.08
N ILE A 82 -13.39 -6.99 18.16
CA ILE A 82 -12.17 -6.59 18.89
C ILE A 82 -11.62 -5.27 18.34
N THR A 83 -11.55 -5.13 17.02
CA THR A 83 -11.05 -3.89 16.39
C THR A 83 -11.96 -2.70 16.71
N GLN A 84 -13.28 -2.88 16.67
CA GLN A 84 -14.25 -1.81 16.97
C GLN A 84 -14.27 -1.41 18.45
N THR A 85 -14.14 -2.38 19.37
CA THR A 85 -14.09 -2.08 20.80
C THR A 85 -12.80 -1.37 21.17
N PHE A 86 -11.65 -1.83 20.66
CA PHE A 86 -10.35 -1.19 20.92
C PHE A 86 -10.30 0.24 20.38
N PHE A 87 -10.82 0.47 19.17
CA PHE A 87 -10.81 1.79 18.52
C PHE A 87 -12.13 2.57 18.68
N ALA A 88 -12.95 2.27 19.69
CA ALA A 88 -14.25 2.92 19.90
C ALA A 88 -14.11 4.46 19.99
N GLU A 89 -13.06 4.94 20.64
CA GLU A 89 -12.78 6.38 20.73
C GLU A 89 -12.43 7.00 19.37
N HIS A 90 -11.62 6.30 18.57
CA HIS A 90 -11.24 6.76 17.22
C HIS A 90 -12.44 6.82 16.29
N ILE A 91 -13.33 5.82 16.36
CA ILE A 91 -14.60 5.80 15.63
C ILE A 91 -15.49 6.99 16.05
N ARG A 92 -15.63 7.22 17.35
CA ARG A 92 -16.41 8.35 17.90
C ARG A 92 -15.85 9.71 17.46
N LYS A 93 -14.52 9.88 17.50
CA LYS A 93 -13.82 11.09 17.07
C LYS A 93 -13.68 11.20 15.53
N LYS A 94 -14.07 10.17 14.78
CA LYS A 94 -13.88 10.04 13.32
C LYS A 94 -12.43 10.29 12.88
N LYS A 95 -11.47 9.86 13.71
CA LYS A 95 -10.04 9.98 13.43
C LYS A 95 -9.45 8.60 13.13
N PRO A 96 -8.68 8.44 12.04
CA PRO A 96 -8.06 7.16 11.74
C PRO A 96 -6.96 6.84 12.77
N PRO A 97 -6.78 5.57 13.14
CA PRO A 97 -5.75 5.18 14.10
C PRO A 97 -4.34 5.35 13.51
N ARG A 98 -3.38 5.60 14.40
CA ARG A 98 -1.95 5.66 14.07
C ARG A 98 -1.38 4.25 13.88
N LYS A 99 -0.22 4.16 13.22
CA LYS A 99 0.46 2.88 12.96
C LYS A 99 0.76 2.13 14.27
N ARG A 100 1.37 2.81 15.26
CA ARG A 100 1.73 2.22 16.56
C ARG A 100 0.53 1.59 17.28
N GLU A 101 -0.60 2.30 17.33
CA GLU A 101 -1.84 1.78 17.94
C GLU A 101 -2.35 0.51 17.24
N CYS A 102 -2.23 0.44 15.91
CA CYS A 102 -2.62 -0.73 15.15
C CYS A 102 -1.66 -1.91 15.39
N GLU A 103 -0.37 -1.64 15.55
CA GLU A 103 0.63 -2.67 15.88
C GLU A 103 0.41 -3.21 17.30
N GLN A 104 0.11 -2.35 18.27
CA GLN A 104 -0.28 -2.75 19.62
C GLN A 104 -1.51 -3.67 19.63
N LEU A 105 -2.51 -3.41 18.78
CA LEU A 105 -3.67 -4.32 18.66
C LEU A 105 -3.26 -5.71 18.16
N ILE A 106 -2.32 -5.77 17.20
CA ILE A 106 -1.83 -7.05 16.64
C ILE A 106 -0.99 -7.79 17.69
N GLU A 107 -0.15 -7.07 18.44
CA GLU A 107 0.67 -7.65 19.52
C GLU A 107 -0.18 -8.20 20.67
N ASN A 108 -1.30 -7.55 21.00
CA ASN A 108 -2.22 -8.01 22.04
C ASN A 108 -3.04 -9.25 21.62
N TYR A 109 -3.31 -9.42 20.33
CA TYR A 109 -4.13 -10.53 19.81
C TYR A 109 -3.50 -11.17 18.56
N PRO A 110 -2.28 -11.74 18.67
CA PRO A 110 -1.53 -12.21 17.51
C PRO A 110 -2.24 -13.37 16.80
N GLU A 111 -2.94 -14.22 17.54
CA GLU A 111 -3.74 -15.34 17.02
C GLU A 111 -4.91 -14.88 16.14
N VAL A 112 -5.54 -13.77 16.49
CA VAL A 112 -6.72 -13.23 15.78
C VAL A 112 -6.29 -12.46 14.54
N PHE A 113 -5.17 -11.74 14.59
CA PHE A 113 -4.73 -10.83 13.53
C PHE A 113 -3.56 -11.34 12.66
N ILE A 114 -3.19 -12.62 12.76
CA ILE A 114 -2.09 -13.24 11.98
C ILE A 114 -2.14 -12.95 10.47
N ASN A 115 -3.35 -12.86 9.90
CA ASN A 115 -3.57 -12.64 8.47
C ASN A 115 -3.86 -11.17 8.11
N LYS A 116 -3.67 -10.23 9.04
CA LYS A 116 -4.04 -8.82 8.87
C LYS A 116 -2.85 -7.91 9.15
N ASN A 117 -2.58 -7.02 8.20
CA ASN A 117 -1.59 -5.95 8.35
C ASN A 117 -2.26 -4.73 9.02
N TRP A 118 -1.49 -3.91 9.75
CA TRP A 118 -1.93 -2.65 10.34
C TRP A 118 -2.69 -1.75 9.34
N LYS A 119 -2.29 -1.74 8.06
CA LYS A 119 -2.99 -0.99 7.00
C LYS A 119 -4.44 -1.44 6.83
N LYS A 120 -4.71 -2.74 6.92
CA LYS A 120 -6.06 -3.31 6.81
C LYS A 120 -6.92 -2.90 8.00
N ILE A 121 -6.36 -2.93 9.21
CA ILE A 121 -7.01 -2.47 10.45
C ILE A 121 -7.39 -0.99 10.33
N LYS A 122 -6.44 -0.14 9.92
CA LYS A 122 -6.68 1.29 9.69
C LYS A 122 -7.84 1.53 8.71
N VAL A 123 -7.84 0.83 7.57
CA VAL A 123 -8.90 0.94 6.57
C VAL A 123 -10.24 0.46 7.12
N LEU A 124 -10.27 -0.63 7.89
CA LEU A 124 -11.50 -1.12 8.52
C LEU A 124 -12.11 -0.03 9.42
N ILE A 125 -11.31 0.56 10.31
CA ILE A 125 -11.78 1.62 11.21
C ILE A 125 -12.26 2.84 10.44
N GLN A 126 -11.53 3.24 9.39
CA GLN A 126 -11.96 4.32 8.51
C GLN A 126 -13.32 4.03 7.86
N ASN A 127 -13.51 2.83 7.32
CA ASN A 127 -14.77 2.42 6.69
C ASN A 127 -15.94 2.44 7.67
N VAL A 128 -15.72 2.04 8.94
CA VAL A 128 -16.77 2.03 9.98
C VAL A 128 -17.41 3.41 10.17
N TYR A 129 -16.62 4.48 10.27
CA TYR A 129 -17.18 5.83 10.45
C TYR A 129 -17.45 6.57 9.13
N THR A 130 -16.89 6.13 8.00
CA THR A 130 -17.18 6.71 6.68
C THR A 130 -18.38 6.05 5.98
N ARG A 131 -18.91 4.94 6.50
CA ARG A 131 -20.05 4.18 5.95
C ARG A 131 -19.86 3.81 4.47
N LYS A 132 -18.64 3.43 4.08
CA LYS A 132 -18.28 2.94 2.74
C LYS A 132 -18.06 1.43 2.72
#